data_AF-A0A7S0C4G9-F1
#
_entry.id   AF-A0A7S0C4G9-F1
#
_cell.length_a   1.000
_cell.length_b   1.000
_cell.length_c   1.000
_cell.angle_alpha   90.00
_cell.angle_beta   90.00
_cell.angle_gamma   90.00
#
_symmetry.space_group_name_H-M   'P 1'
#
loop_
_entity.id
_entity.type
_entity.pdbx_description
1 polymer ?
#
loop_
_entity_poly.entity_id
_entity_poly.type
_entity_poly.pdbx_seq_one_letter_code
_entity_poly.pdbx_strand_id
1 'polypeptide(L)'
;FSILVLIVILIYIFAVMVTTLYRDAFDEGITSDDYFGQLDFAFFTLFQILSLDNWVDITRELMTEYKSAWLVMVAYVVFGGVVLFNVFVAIFQDSLVELKKMKDSVQISRGSFRDLDHLSTYSTNLYVSKSITVLEKQVGDLLELHQKTQEALDALDKHLTHLNNVRVANELPSRP
;
A
#
# COMPACT_ATOMS: atom_id res chain seq x y z
N PHE A 1 26.79 -2.69 -0.77
CA PHE A 1 28.18 -2.96 -1.18
C PHE A 1 28.85 -1.73 -1.80
N SER A 2 28.29 -1.13 -2.85
CA SER A 2 28.91 0.03 -3.54
C SER A 2 29.18 1.25 -2.65
N ILE A 3 28.32 1.52 -1.65
CA ILE A 3 28.50 2.64 -0.71
C ILE A 3 29.64 2.37 0.30
N LEU A 4 29.84 1.10 0.71
CA LEU A 4 30.95 0.74 1.60
C LEU A 4 32.29 0.95 0.91
N VAL A 5 32.39 0.62 -0.38
CA VAL A 5 33.59 0.90 -1.19
C VAL A 5 33.82 2.40 -1.29
N LEU A 6 32.76 3.19 -1.46
CA LEU A 6 32.86 4.65 -1.46
C LEU A 6 33.38 5.20 -0.14
N ILE A 7 32.94 4.68 1.01
CA ILE A 7 33.46 5.07 2.34
C ILE A 7 34.96 4.80 2.42
N VAL A 8 35.39 3.59 2.07
CA VAL A 8 36.80 3.21 2.17
C VAL A 8 37.68 4.08 1.27
N ILE A 9 37.25 4.34 0.04
CA ILE A 9 37.99 5.21 -0.89
C ILE A 9 38.01 6.66 -0.39
N LEU A 10 36.89 7.17 0.15
CA LEU A 10 36.82 8.51 0.73
C LEU A 10 37.83 8.65 1.88
N ILE A 11 37.82 7.71 2.83
CA ILE A 11 38.75 7.72 3.96
C ILE A 11 40.19 7.63 3.45
N TYR A 12 40.49 6.78 2.47
CA TYR A 12 41.83 6.65 1.89
C TYR A 12 42.34 7.95 1.26
N ILE A 13 41.51 8.62 0.44
CA ILE A 13 41.90 9.88 -0.23
C ILE A 13 42.18 10.95 0.83
N PHE A 14 41.32 11.08 1.84
CA PHE A 14 41.53 12.05 2.91
C PHE A 14 42.73 11.68 3.78
N ALA A 15 42.97 10.40 4.07
CA ALA A 15 44.14 9.94 4.85
C ALA A 15 45.45 10.33 4.16
N VAL A 16 45.57 10.03 2.87
CA VAL A 16 46.74 10.46 2.09
C VAL A 16 46.87 11.98 2.08
N MET A 17 45.76 12.71 1.90
CA MET A 17 45.77 14.18 1.90
C MET A 17 46.27 14.77 3.22
N VAL A 18 45.70 14.38 4.36
CA VAL A 18 46.07 14.94 5.68
C VAL A 18 47.49 14.52 6.07
N THR A 19 47.91 13.29 5.76
CA THR A 19 49.30 12.84 5.97
C THR A 19 50.30 13.54 5.05
N THR A 20 49.87 14.16 3.95
CA THR A 20 50.77 15.00 3.13
C THR A 20 50.79 16.46 3.59
N LEU A 21 49.71 16.95 4.19
CA LEU A 21 49.57 18.35 4.60
C LEU A 21 50.07 18.62 6.03
N TYR A 22 49.87 17.67 6.95
CA TYR A 22 50.03 17.86 8.39
C TYR A 22 50.95 16.84 9.04
N ARG A 23 51.81 16.17 8.23
CA ARG A 23 52.73 15.12 8.71
C ARG A 23 53.60 15.59 9.88
N ASP A 24 54.20 16.76 9.72
CA ASP A 24 55.23 17.26 10.63
C ASP A 24 54.63 18.06 11.80
N ALA A 25 53.29 18.17 11.88
CA ALA A 25 52.61 19.00 12.85
C ALA A 25 52.89 18.58 14.31
N PHE A 26 53.05 17.28 14.56
CA PHE A 26 53.41 16.79 15.89
C PHE A 26 54.87 17.08 16.24
N ASP A 27 55.80 16.82 15.31
CA ASP A 27 57.23 17.05 15.51
C ASP A 27 57.56 18.55 15.70
N GLU A 28 56.75 19.43 15.10
CA GLU A 28 56.83 20.89 15.27
C GLU A 28 56.14 21.39 16.55
N GLY A 29 55.48 20.51 17.32
CA GLY A 29 54.78 20.86 18.56
C GLY A 29 53.48 21.65 18.35
N ILE A 30 52.89 21.56 17.16
CA ILE A 30 51.63 22.23 16.79
C ILE A 30 50.43 21.48 17.39
N THR A 31 50.49 20.15 17.38
CA THR A 31 49.42 19.27 17.87
C THR A 31 49.82 18.58 19.18
N SER A 32 48.81 18.26 19.99
CA SER A 32 48.97 17.58 21.28
C SER A 32 49.40 16.11 21.13
N ASP A 33 48.93 15.45 20.07
CA ASP A 33 49.23 14.06 19.73
C ASP A 33 49.65 13.92 18.25
N ASP A 34 50.20 12.75 17.89
CA ASP A 34 50.52 12.40 16.50
C ASP A 34 49.26 11.92 15.76
N TYR A 35 48.54 12.87 15.17
CA TYR A 35 47.32 12.61 14.40
C TYR A 35 47.58 12.17 12.96
N PHE A 36 48.60 12.73 12.30
CA PHE A 36 48.77 12.63 10.84
C PHE A 36 50.20 12.31 10.40
N GLY A 37 51.13 12.05 11.31
CA GLY A 37 52.54 11.75 11.01
C GLY A 37 52.72 10.46 10.21
N GLN A 38 51.84 9.48 10.43
CA GLN A 38 51.79 8.24 9.66
C GLN A 38 50.38 7.96 9.14
N LEU A 39 50.31 7.11 8.11
CA LEU A 39 49.07 6.86 7.39
C LEU A 39 48.05 6.09 8.24
N ASP A 40 48.51 5.17 9.08
CA ASP A 40 47.69 4.41 10.03
C ASP A 40 47.12 5.30 11.15
N PHE A 41 47.91 6.23 11.68
CA PHE A 41 47.41 7.25 12.61
C PHE A 41 46.35 8.14 11.94
N ALA A 42 46.61 8.59 10.71
CA ALA A 42 45.62 9.37 9.96
C ALA A 42 44.32 8.60 9.72
N PHE A 43 44.38 7.29 9.44
CA PHE A 43 43.18 6.46 9.34
C PHE A 43 42.39 6.41 10.64
N PHE A 44 43.07 6.23 11.77
CA PHE A 44 42.42 6.21 13.08
C PHE A 44 41.80 7.55 13.44
N THR A 45 42.53 8.64 13.26
CA THR A 45 42.04 10.00 13.51
C THR A 45 40.88 10.38 12.58
N LEU A 46 40.95 10.03 11.29
CA LEU A 46 39.83 10.26 10.37
C LEU A 46 38.60 9.42 10.72
N PHE A 47 38.77 8.20 11.23
CA PHE A 47 37.66 7.43 11.76
C PHE A 47 37.03 8.11 12.98
N GLN A 48 37.85 8.64 13.90
CA GLN A 48 37.40 9.42 15.05
C GLN A 48 36.60 10.66 14.61
N ILE A 49 37.16 11.46 13.69
CA ILE A 49 36.50 12.65 13.14
C ILE A 49 35.20 12.28 12.41
N LEU A 50 35.14 11.13 11.73
CA LEU A 50 33.92 10.66 11.06
C LEU A 50 32.78 10.41 12.05
N SER A 51 33.12 9.99 13.28
CA SER A 51 32.15 9.87 14.38
C SER A 51 31.80 11.21 15.06
N LEU A 52 32.35 12.31 14.55
CA LEU A 52 32.28 13.66 15.11
C LEU A 52 32.88 13.79 16.52
N ASP A 53 33.75 12.85 16.89
CA ASP A 53 34.48 12.91 18.14
C ASP A 53 35.75 13.75 17.98
N ASN A 54 35.99 14.64 18.95
CA ASN A 54 37.17 15.51 19.07
C ASN A 54 37.59 16.34 17.84
N TRP A 55 36.80 16.39 16.77
CA TRP A 55 37.23 16.98 15.50
C TRP A 55 37.47 18.49 15.56
N VAL A 56 36.70 19.20 16.38
CA VAL A 56 36.84 20.66 16.56
C VAL A 56 38.19 20.99 17.19
N ASP A 57 38.58 20.24 18.22
CA ASP A 57 39.80 20.50 18.96
C ASP A 57 41.02 20.15 18.11
N ILE A 58 41.02 18.99 17.44
CA ILE A 58 42.05 18.62 16.45
C ILE A 58 42.18 19.69 15.36
N THR A 59 41.05 20.18 14.84
CA THR A 59 41.06 21.25 13.83
C THR A 59 41.62 22.56 14.38
N ARG A 60 41.30 22.90 15.63
CA ARG A 60 41.79 24.12 16.29
C ARG A 60 43.29 24.08 16.55
N GLU A 61 43.81 22.94 16.97
CA GLU A 61 45.25 22.72 17.12
C GLU A 61 45.96 22.93 15.78
N LEU A 62 45.49 22.30 14.71
CA LEU A 62 46.05 22.52 13.36
C LEU A 62 45.96 23.98 12.91
N MET A 63 44.88 24.69 13.24
CA MET A 63 44.69 26.09 12.84
C MET A 63 45.66 27.08 13.52
N THR A 64 46.39 26.67 14.56
CA THR A 64 47.41 27.52 15.18
C THR A 64 48.48 27.92 14.17
N GLU A 65 48.88 27.00 13.29
CA GLU A 65 49.80 27.25 12.17
C GLU A 65 49.07 27.22 10.82
N TYR A 66 48.29 26.16 10.56
CA TYR A 66 47.58 25.94 9.30
C TYR A 66 46.17 26.55 9.31
N LYS A 67 46.07 27.87 9.14
CA LYS A 67 44.78 28.61 9.19
C LYS A 67 43.69 28.07 8.25
N SER A 68 44.03 27.36 7.18
CA SER A 68 43.08 26.75 6.24
C SER A 68 42.64 25.32 6.61
N ALA A 69 43.15 24.74 7.71
CA ALA A 69 42.85 23.36 8.11
C ALA A 69 41.35 23.11 8.34
N TRP A 70 40.60 24.14 8.75
CA TRP A 70 39.14 24.03 8.89
C TRP A 70 38.43 23.66 7.60
N LEU A 71 38.94 24.06 6.42
CA LEU A 71 38.32 23.71 5.14
C LEU A 71 38.42 22.21 4.90
N VAL A 72 39.59 21.62 5.15
CA VAL A 72 39.84 20.19 4.95
C VAL A 72 39.00 19.37 5.94
N MET A 73 38.98 19.77 7.22
CA MET A 73 38.23 19.05 8.25
C MET A 73 36.72 19.17 8.06
N VAL A 74 36.20 20.36 7.77
CA VAL A 74 34.77 20.55 7.47
C VAL A 74 34.37 19.80 6.20
N ALA A 75 35.20 19.84 5.14
CA ALA A 75 34.92 19.07 3.93
C ALA A 75 34.83 17.58 4.23
N TYR A 76 35.77 17.02 5.00
CA TYR A 76 35.75 15.62 5.40
C TYR A 76 34.49 15.27 6.20
N VAL A 77 34.10 16.09 7.17
CA VAL A 77 32.89 15.90 7.97
C VAL A 77 31.62 15.94 7.09
N VAL A 78 31.53 16.89 6.16
CA VAL A 78 30.37 17.00 5.25
C VAL A 78 30.29 15.82 4.30
N PHE A 79 31.39 15.47 3.62
CA PHE A 79 31.41 14.33 2.70
C PHE A 79 31.17 13.01 3.44
N GLY A 80 31.85 12.79 4.56
CA GLY A 80 31.67 11.63 5.43
C GLY A 80 30.24 11.51 5.92
N GLY A 81 29.65 12.62 6.38
CA GLY A 81 28.25 12.69 6.82
C GLY A 81 27.26 12.36 5.71
N VAL A 82 27.45 12.87 4.48
CA VAL A 82 26.61 12.52 3.33
C VAL A 82 26.70 11.03 2.99
N VAL A 83 27.90 10.44 3.04
CA VAL A 83 28.07 9.02 2.76
C VAL A 83 27.46 8.16 3.86
N LEU A 84 27.63 8.51 5.14
CA LEU A 84 26.96 7.83 6.26
C LEU A 84 25.44 7.97 6.16
N PHE A 85 24.94 9.14 5.79
CA PHE A 85 23.52 9.35 5.55
C PHE A 85 23.01 8.44 4.43
N ASN A 86 23.78 8.21 3.37
CA ASN A 86 23.41 7.26 2.32
C ASN A 86 23.34 5.81 2.82
N VAL A 87 24.19 5.42 3.77
CA VAL A 87 24.07 4.10 4.44
C VAL A 87 22.79 4.03 5.27
N PHE A 88 22.47 5.08 6.02
CA PHE A 88 21.22 5.17 6.78
C PHE A 88 19.99 5.06 5.87
N VAL A 89 19.97 5.80 4.75
CA VAL A 89 18.89 5.74 3.76
C VAL A 89 18.76 4.33 3.17
N ALA A 90 19.87 3.64 2.87
CA ALA A 90 19.81 2.28 2.36
C ALA A 90 19.10 1.32 3.34
N ILE A 91 19.48 1.36 4.62
CA ILE A 91 18.86 0.53 5.68
C ILE A 91 17.38 0.91 5.88
N PHE A 92 17.08 2.21 5.83
CA PHE A 92 15.72 2.71 5.98
C PHE A 92 14.82 2.27 4.81
N GLN A 93 15.34 2.29 3.58
CA GLN A 93 14.63 1.81 2.40
C GLN A 93 14.30 0.33 2.50
N ASP A 94 15.23 -0.51 2.97
CA ASP A 94 14.97 -1.94 3.17
C ASP A 94 13.80 -2.16 4.14
N SER A 95 13.76 -1.39 5.23
CA SER A 95 12.65 -1.40 6.20
C SER A 95 11.32 -0.98 5.57
N LEU A 96 11.31 0.08 4.77
CA LEU A 96 10.10 0.56 4.07
C LEU A 96 9.59 -0.44 3.04
N VAL A 97 10.49 -1.12 2.32
CA VAL A 97 10.13 -2.14 1.33
C VAL A 97 9.47 -3.34 2.01
N GLU A 98 9.95 -3.77 3.18
CA GLU A 98 9.34 -4.85 3.95
C GLU A 98 7.93 -4.49 4.45
N LEU A 99 7.76 -3.29 5.00
CA LEU A 99 6.45 -2.77 5.39
C LEU A 99 5.47 -2.69 4.21
N LYS A 100 5.96 -2.26 3.03
CA LYS A 100 5.14 -2.19 1.82
C LYS A 100 4.72 -3.58 1.32
N LYS A 101 5.64 -4.55 1.31
CA LYS A 101 5.32 -5.95 0.97
C LYS A 101 4.22 -6.53 1.87
N MET A 102 4.30 -6.29 3.17
CA MET A 102 3.25 -6.70 4.11
C MET A 102 1.92 -6.03 3.79
N LYS A 103 1.91 -4.72 3.55
CA LYS A 103 0.68 -3.98 3.19
C LYS A 103 0.06 -4.51 1.90
N ASP A 104 0.86 -4.73 0.85
CA ASP A 104 0.39 -5.21 -0.45
C ASP A 104 -0.20 -6.62 -0.34
N SER A 105 0.42 -7.53 0.44
CA SER A 105 -0.12 -8.89 0.68
C SER A 105 -1.48 -8.87 1.39
N VAL A 106 -1.64 -8.01 2.40
CA VAL A 106 -2.91 -7.82 3.12
C VAL A 106 -3.97 -7.22 2.19
N GLN A 107 -3.57 -6.32 1.28
CA GLN A 107 -4.48 -5.69 0.33
C GLN A 107 -4.93 -6.65 -0.78
N ILE A 108 -4.04 -7.53 -1.27
CA ILE A 108 -4.36 -8.60 -2.23
C ILE A 108 -5.32 -9.61 -1.61
N SER A 109 -5.08 -10.07 -0.37
CA SER A 109 -6.02 -10.94 0.34
C SER A 109 -7.38 -10.27 0.56
N ARG A 110 -7.41 -8.97 0.91
CA ARG A 110 -8.68 -8.21 1.01
C ARG A 110 -9.39 -8.05 -0.33
N GLY A 111 -8.66 -7.81 -1.42
CA GLY A 111 -9.23 -7.70 -2.77
C GLY A 111 -9.90 -9.00 -3.20
N SER A 112 -9.18 -10.12 -3.08
CA SER A 112 -9.72 -11.44 -3.40
C SER A 112 -10.93 -11.81 -2.53
N PHE A 113 -10.96 -11.41 -1.26
CA PHE A 113 -12.11 -11.65 -0.39
C PHE A 113 -13.33 -10.82 -0.80
N ARG A 114 -13.13 -9.54 -1.15
CA ARG A 114 -14.21 -8.68 -1.70
C ARG A 114 -14.74 -9.22 -3.02
N ASP A 115 -13.89 -9.86 -3.82
CA ASP A 115 -14.30 -10.45 -5.08
C ASP A 115 -15.22 -11.67 -4.90
N LEU A 116 -14.94 -12.50 -3.91
CA LEU A 116 -15.80 -13.64 -3.57
C LEU A 116 -17.15 -13.19 -2.99
N ASP A 117 -17.18 -12.13 -2.18
CA ASP A 117 -18.42 -11.58 -1.64
C ASP A 117 -19.36 -11.02 -2.74
N HIS A 118 -18.81 -10.35 -3.76
CA HIS A 118 -19.65 -9.84 -4.85
C HIS A 118 -20.25 -10.98 -5.69
N LEU A 119 -19.48 -12.04 -5.98
CA LEU A 119 -19.98 -13.17 -6.77
C LEU A 119 -21.11 -13.90 -6.05
N SER A 120 -20.97 -14.12 -4.74
CA SER A 120 -22.03 -14.67 -3.88
C SER A 120 -23.29 -13.79 -3.89
N THR A 121 -23.10 -12.47 -3.83
CA THR A 121 -24.20 -11.50 -3.89
C THR A 121 -24.90 -11.50 -5.26
N TYR A 122 -24.14 -11.53 -6.36
CA TYR A 122 -24.67 -11.61 -7.73
C TYR A 122 -25.45 -12.90 -7.96
N SER A 123 -24.93 -14.05 -7.54
CA SER A 123 -25.66 -15.32 -7.66
C SER A 123 -26.96 -15.28 -6.86
N THR A 124 -26.91 -14.79 -5.62
CA THR A 124 -28.10 -14.71 -4.75
C THR A 124 -29.18 -13.82 -5.37
N ASN A 125 -28.82 -12.64 -5.86
CA ASN A 125 -29.76 -11.73 -6.54
C ASN A 125 -30.35 -12.36 -7.81
N LEU A 126 -29.57 -13.13 -8.57
CA LEU A 126 -30.06 -13.83 -9.75
C LEU A 126 -31.07 -14.92 -9.40
N TYR A 127 -30.83 -15.70 -8.34
CA TYR A 127 -31.79 -16.70 -7.84
C TYR A 127 -33.07 -16.04 -7.35
N VAL A 128 -32.96 -14.96 -6.57
CA VAL A 128 -34.12 -14.19 -6.08
C VAL A 128 -34.94 -13.65 -7.27
N SER A 129 -34.29 -13.05 -8.26
CA SER A 129 -34.96 -12.48 -9.43
C SER A 129 -35.63 -13.56 -10.31
N LYS A 130 -34.98 -14.73 -10.47
CA LYS A 130 -35.61 -15.89 -11.12
C LYS A 130 -36.83 -16.39 -10.35
N SER A 131 -36.75 -16.47 -9.03
CA SER A 131 -37.90 -16.89 -8.20
C SER A 131 -39.04 -15.89 -8.29
N ILE A 132 -38.76 -14.58 -8.31
CA ILE A 132 -39.77 -13.53 -8.47
C ILE A 132 -40.47 -13.65 -9.83
N THR A 133 -39.72 -13.76 -10.93
CA THR A 133 -40.31 -13.89 -12.27
C THR A 133 -41.15 -15.16 -12.42
N VAL A 134 -40.74 -16.26 -11.82
CA VAL A 134 -41.55 -17.49 -11.76
C VAL A 134 -42.83 -17.27 -10.95
N LEU A 135 -42.74 -16.59 -9.80
CA LEU A 135 -43.90 -16.28 -8.98
C LEU A 135 -44.89 -15.36 -9.71
N GLU A 136 -44.39 -14.31 -10.36
CA GLU A 136 -45.19 -13.38 -11.17
C GLU A 136 -45.96 -14.13 -12.25
N LYS A 137 -45.30 -15.09 -12.91
CA LYS A 137 -45.97 -15.96 -13.89
C LYS A 137 -47.06 -16.82 -13.23
N GLN A 138 -46.76 -17.49 -12.12
CA GLN A 138 -47.74 -18.33 -11.41
C GLN A 138 -48.96 -17.53 -10.97
N VAL A 139 -48.76 -16.30 -10.47
CA VAL A 139 -49.84 -15.40 -10.09
C VAL A 139 -50.68 -15.03 -11.33
N GLY A 140 -50.05 -14.72 -12.45
CA GLY A 140 -50.74 -14.46 -13.72
C GLY A 140 -51.59 -15.63 -14.20
N ASP A 141 -51.02 -16.84 -14.22
CA ASP A 141 -51.72 -18.07 -14.63
C ASP A 141 -52.95 -18.34 -13.71
N LEU A 142 -52.83 -18.07 -12.40
CA LEU A 142 -53.91 -18.23 -11.43
C LEU A 142 -55.03 -17.19 -11.65
N LEU A 143 -54.68 -15.95 -11.96
CA LEU A 143 -55.65 -14.91 -12.31
C LEU A 143 -56.43 -15.26 -13.58
N GLU A 144 -55.76 -15.77 -14.61
CA GLU A 144 -56.41 -16.21 -15.84
C GLU A 144 -57.36 -17.38 -15.58
N LEU A 145 -56.95 -18.34 -14.74
CA LEU A 145 -57.79 -19.45 -14.32
C LEU A 145 -59.04 -18.96 -13.57
N HIS A 146 -58.89 -17.99 -12.67
CA HIS A 146 -60.02 -17.39 -11.95
C HIS A 146 -61.00 -16.71 -12.90
N GLN A 147 -60.50 -15.97 -13.89
CA GLN A 147 -61.32 -15.32 -14.89
C GLN A 147 -62.14 -16.34 -15.69
N LYS A 148 -61.47 -17.39 -16.22
CA LYS A 148 -62.15 -18.48 -16.94
C LYS A 148 -63.21 -19.18 -16.09
N THR A 149 -62.92 -19.38 -14.81
CA THR A 149 -63.86 -20.02 -13.87
C THR A 149 -65.09 -19.14 -13.66
N GLN A 150 -64.93 -17.82 -13.53
CA GLN A 150 -66.06 -16.89 -13.45
C GLN A 150 -66.89 -16.87 -14.74
N GLU A 151 -66.26 -16.80 -15.91
CA GLU A 151 -66.97 -16.82 -17.20
C GLU A 151 -67.81 -18.10 -17.36
N ALA A 152 -67.28 -19.25 -16.93
CA ALA A 152 -68.00 -20.52 -16.95
C ALA A 152 -69.23 -20.54 -16.02
N LEU A 153 -69.13 -19.93 -14.83
CA LEU A 153 -70.25 -19.81 -13.88
C LEU A 153 -71.36 -18.91 -14.45
N ASP A 154 -71.02 -17.78 -15.05
CA ASP A 154 -71.98 -16.88 -15.71
C ASP A 154 -72.71 -17.56 -16.88
N ALA A 155 -71.99 -18.37 -17.66
CA ALA A 155 -72.58 -19.14 -18.75
C ALA A 155 -73.57 -20.20 -18.25
N LEU A 156 -73.24 -20.86 -17.13
CA LEU A 156 -74.12 -21.81 -16.44
C LEU A 156 -75.39 -21.13 -15.92
N ASP A 157 -75.26 -19.96 -15.29
CA ASP A 157 -76.39 -19.19 -14.79
C ASP A 157 -77.34 -18.77 -15.92
N LYS A 158 -76.80 -18.28 -17.05
CA LYS A 158 -77.58 -17.98 -18.25
C LYS A 158 -78.31 -19.21 -18.79
N HIS A 159 -77.65 -20.36 -18.82
CA HIS A 159 -78.25 -21.59 -19.33
C HIS A 159 -79.37 -22.10 -18.41
N LEU A 160 -79.17 -22.06 -17.09
CA LEU A 160 -80.20 -22.41 -16.11
C LEU A 160 -81.40 -21.45 -16.19
N THR A 161 -81.15 -20.15 -16.39
CA THR A 161 -82.21 -19.14 -16.59
C THR A 161 -82.99 -19.39 -17.86
N HIS A 162 -82.31 -19.72 -18.96
CA HIS A 162 -82.96 -20.11 -20.21
C HIS A 162 -83.81 -21.37 -20.05
N LEU A 163 -83.28 -22.42 -19.41
CA LEU A 163 -84.02 -23.65 -19.12
C LEU A 163 -85.25 -23.40 -18.22
N ASN A 164 -85.12 -22.53 -17.22
CA ASN A 164 -86.22 -22.13 -16.38
C ASN A 164 -87.30 -21.37 -17.17
N ASN A 165 -86.92 -20.43 -18.03
CA ASN A 165 -87.85 -19.70 -18.89
C ASN A 165 -88.58 -20.61 -19.89
N VAL A 166 -87.89 -21.58 -20.49
CA VAL A 166 -88.49 -22.58 -21.40
C VAL A 166 -89.45 -23.49 -20.65
N ARG A 167 -89.11 -23.92 -19.42
CA ARG A 167 -90.01 -24.69 -18.57
C ARG A 167 -91.26 -23.89 -18.21
N VAL A 168 -91.12 -22.63 -17.79
CA VAL A 168 -92.25 -21.74 -17.46
C VAL A 168 -93.14 -21.48 -18.70
N ALA A 169 -92.56 -21.37 -19.90
CA ALA A 169 -93.32 -21.22 -21.14
C ALA A 169 -94.13 -22.47 -21.53
N ASN A 170 -93.66 -23.67 -21.18
CA ASN A 170 -94.38 -24.94 -21.38
C ASN A 170 -95.46 -25.22 -20.31
N GLU A 171 -95.54 -24.42 -19.24
CA GLU A 171 -96.57 -24.53 -18.19
C GLU A 171 -97.77 -23.55 -18.41
N LEU A 172 -97.88 -22.88 -19.57
CA LEU A 172 -99.03 -22.02 -19.91
C LEU A 172 -100.30 -22.84 -20.28
N PRO A 173 -101.49 -22.50 -19.74
CA PRO A 173 -102.70 -23.32 -19.88
C PRO A 173 -103.30 -23.25 -21.30
N SER A 174 -103.62 -24.42 -21.88
CA SER A 174 -104.55 -24.51 -23.01
C SER A 174 -105.92 -24.01 -22.56
N ARG A 175 -106.26 -22.76 -22.93
CA ARG A 175 -107.62 -22.21 -22.84
C ARG A 175 -108.63 -23.15 -23.50
N PRO A 176 -109.81 -23.27 -22.90
CA PRO A 176 -111.02 -22.83 -23.57
C PRO A 176 -111.38 -21.39 -23.19
#